data_AF-A0A916MH91-F1
#
_entry.id   AF-A0A916MH91-F1
#
_cell.length_a   1.000
_cell.length_b   1.000
_cell.length_c   1.000
_cell.angle_alpha   90.00
_cell.angle_beta   90.00
_cell.angle_gamma   90.00
#
_symmetry.space_group_name_H-M   'P 1'
#
loop_
_entity.id
_entity.type
_entity.pdbx_description
1 polymer ?
#
loop_
_entity_poly.entity_id
_entity_poly.type
_entity_poly.pdbx_seq_one_letter_code
_entity_poly.pdbx_strand_id
1 'polypeptide(L)'
;MVTGMRVVILLAAFSGALSTLGRAEDDDCVRGLPQAVIDAEAPGIDKHAYTELPERKAIEAVTLKDGLQFRVHHYGCAHYGLTFEFMVDTPKAENGLTLLREAALLLERLVAADPDSYAGSFLKDVEKAVSQQSHEPGDTIPVIDGYSWIIITEETDAKGQRWIQLAYDIAL
;
A
#
# COMPACT_ATOMS: atom_id res chain seq x y z
N MET A 1 35.69 73.72 -25.26
CA MET A 1 34.88 73.55 -26.49
C MET A 1 35.45 72.38 -27.28
N VAL A 2 34.96 71.16 -27.07
CA VAL A 2 34.86 70.11 -28.09
C VAL A 2 33.68 69.21 -27.68
N THR A 3 32.94 68.87 -28.70
CA THR A 3 31.66 68.21 -28.84
C THR A 3 31.70 66.72 -28.47
N GLY A 4 30.55 66.19 -28.04
CA GLY A 4 30.14 64.81 -28.36
C GLY A 4 30.39 63.77 -27.27
N MET A 5 29.32 63.15 -26.78
CA MET A 5 28.85 61.86 -27.32
C MET A 5 27.68 61.39 -26.45
N ARG A 6 26.46 61.40 -27.01
CA ARG A 6 25.30 60.77 -26.39
C ARG A 6 25.44 59.26 -26.60
N VAL A 7 25.79 58.53 -25.55
CA VAL A 7 25.72 57.07 -25.54
C VAL A 7 24.26 56.69 -25.35
N VAL A 8 23.64 56.19 -26.41
CA VAL A 8 22.35 55.50 -26.36
C VAL A 8 22.62 54.10 -25.81
N ILE A 9 22.24 53.86 -24.57
CA ILE A 9 22.25 52.51 -23.98
C ILE A 9 21.06 51.77 -24.57
N LEU A 10 21.31 50.87 -25.52
CA LEU A 10 20.33 49.86 -25.92
C LEU A 10 20.04 48.95 -24.72
N LEU A 11 18.78 48.95 -24.25
CA LEU A 11 18.26 47.88 -23.41
C LEU A 11 18.24 46.58 -24.22
N ALA A 12 19.14 45.66 -23.92
CA ALA A 12 18.97 44.25 -24.27
C ALA A 12 18.20 43.58 -23.12
N ALA A 13 16.89 43.43 -23.31
CA ALA A 13 16.07 42.54 -22.49
C ALA A 13 16.51 41.09 -22.76
N PHE A 14 17.36 40.56 -21.90
CA PHE A 14 17.59 39.11 -21.84
C PHE A 14 16.42 38.47 -21.08
N SER A 15 15.32 38.28 -21.81
CA SER A 15 14.28 37.31 -21.46
C SER A 15 14.83 35.91 -21.70
N GLY A 16 15.80 35.51 -20.87
CA GLY A 16 16.25 34.13 -20.77
C GLY A 16 15.23 33.39 -19.92
N ALA A 17 14.29 32.74 -20.59
CA ALA A 17 13.29 31.87 -19.99
C ALA A 17 13.95 30.95 -18.96
N LEU A 18 13.49 31.05 -17.70
CA LEU A 18 13.57 29.95 -16.76
C LEU A 18 12.88 28.78 -17.46
N SER A 19 13.66 27.85 -18.01
CA SER A 19 13.18 26.53 -18.34
C SER A 19 12.75 25.91 -17.02
N THR A 20 11.46 26.04 -16.71
CA THR A 20 10.78 25.08 -15.86
C THR A 20 11.14 23.72 -16.43
N LEU A 21 12.00 22.99 -15.72
CA LEU A 21 12.09 21.55 -15.86
C LEU A 21 10.68 21.04 -15.57
N GLY A 22 9.90 20.91 -16.64
CA GLY A 22 8.64 20.19 -16.61
C GLY A 22 9.01 18.82 -16.09
N ARG A 23 8.62 18.55 -14.85
CA ARG A 23 8.51 17.21 -14.32
C ARG A 23 7.63 16.49 -15.34
N ALA A 24 8.20 15.53 -16.06
CA ALA A 24 7.38 14.62 -16.85
C ALA A 24 6.40 13.99 -15.85
N GLU A 25 5.14 14.45 -15.87
CA GLU A 25 4.04 13.69 -15.32
C GLU A 25 4.04 12.39 -16.11
N ASP A 26 4.52 11.34 -15.47
CA ASP A 26 4.40 9.97 -15.93
C ASP A 26 2.90 9.63 -15.87
N ASP A 27 2.20 10.01 -16.94
CA ASP A 27 0.75 9.97 -17.14
C ASP A 27 0.23 8.56 -17.51
N ASP A 28 1.10 7.55 -17.52
CA ASP A 28 0.79 6.20 -18.04
C ASP A 28 0.06 5.29 -17.03
N CYS A 29 -0.69 5.90 -16.12
CA CYS A 29 -1.49 5.21 -15.12
C CYS A 29 -2.91 5.04 -15.65
N VAL A 30 -3.13 4.03 -16.51
CA VAL A 30 -4.44 3.78 -17.18
C VAL A 30 -5.61 3.66 -16.19
N ARG A 31 -5.33 3.30 -14.93
CA ARG A 31 -6.35 3.05 -13.89
C ARG A 31 -6.35 4.04 -12.72
N GLY A 32 -5.46 5.03 -12.70
CA GLY A 32 -5.40 6.07 -11.65
C GLY A 32 -4.49 5.75 -10.46
N LEU A 33 -4.25 6.78 -9.64
CA LEU A 33 -3.43 6.70 -8.42
C LEU A 33 -4.04 5.74 -7.39
N PRO A 34 -3.25 5.18 -6.46
CA PRO A 34 -3.78 4.43 -5.32
C PRO A 34 -4.88 5.19 -4.59
N GLN A 35 -5.87 4.46 -4.10
CA GLN A 35 -6.95 4.97 -3.25
C GLN A 35 -7.09 4.07 -2.03
N ALA A 36 -7.61 4.64 -0.94
CA ALA A 36 -7.92 3.91 0.28
C ALA A 36 -8.87 2.74 -0.01
N VAL A 37 -8.60 1.59 0.60
CA VAL A 37 -9.45 0.38 0.54
C VAL A 37 -10.19 0.12 1.85
N ILE A 38 -9.91 0.91 2.89
CA ILE A 38 -10.62 0.92 4.16
C ILE A 38 -11.50 2.18 4.25
N ASP A 39 -12.77 2.01 4.58
CA ASP A 39 -13.66 3.13 4.85
C ASP A 39 -13.39 3.69 6.25
N ALA A 40 -12.84 4.91 6.29
CA ALA A 40 -12.53 5.61 7.53
C ALA A 40 -13.76 5.86 8.42
N GLU A 41 -14.97 5.89 7.84
CA GLU A 41 -16.23 6.10 8.55
C GLU A 41 -16.91 4.78 8.97
N ALA A 42 -16.35 3.63 8.60
CA ALA A 42 -16.92 2.34 8.94
C ALA A 42 -17.02 2.16 10.48
N PRO A 43 -18.11 1.53 10.98
CA PRO A 43 -18.47 1.57 12.39
C PRO A 43 -17.46 0.88 13.30
N GLY A 44 -16.63 -0.02 12.80
CA GLY A 44 -15.57 -0.69 13.56
C GLY A 44 -14.22 0.03 13.57
N ILE A 45 -14.06 1.12 12.84
CA ILE A 45 -12.81 1.89 12.75
C ILE A 45 -12.74 2.91 13.90
N ASP A 46 -11.61 2.94 14.61
CA ASP A 46 -11.28 3.97 15.61
C ASP A 46 -10.46 5.10 14.99
N LYS A 47 -9.41 4.73 14.24
CA LYS A 47 -8.51 5.68 13.58
C LYS A 47 -8.15 5.17 12.19
N HIS A 48 -8.08 6.10 11.25
CA HIS A 48 -7.62 5.86 9.89
C HIS A 48 -6.77 7.05 9.44
N ALA A 49 -5.64 6.75 8.80
CA ALA A 49 -4.78 7.74 8.17
C ALA A 49 -4.29 7.21 6.83
N TYR A 50 -4.58 7.96 5.76
CA TYR A 50 -4.10 7.69 4.41
C TYR A 50 -2.92 8.61 4.09
N THR A 51 -1.80 8.03 3.69
CA THR A 51 -0.59 8.78 3.31
C THR A 51 -0.14 8.37 1.91
N GLU A 52 -0.19 9.31 0.96
CA GLU A 52 0.41 9.14 -0.36
C GLU A 52 1.93 9.19 -0.27
N LEU A 53 2.58 8.30 -1.01
CA LEU A 53 4.04 8.19 -1.10
C LEU A 53 4.48 8.39 -2.55
N PRO A 54 5.77 8.74 -2.78
CA PRO A 54 6.34 8.76 -4.12
C PRO A 54 6.19 7.43 -4.86
N GLU A 55 6.36 7.46 -6.19
CA GLU A 55 6.36 6.25 -7.03
C GLU A 55 5.04 5.47 -7.01
N ARG A 56 3.91 6.18 -6.92
CA ARG A 56 2.56 5.59 -6.96
C ARG A 56 2.35 4.56 -5.84
N LYS A 57 2.78 4.93 -4.64
CA LYS A 57 2.60 4.14 -3.43
C LYS A 57 1.72 4.90 -2.46
N ALA A 58 1.07 4.17 -1.57
CA ALA A 58 0.38 4.76 -0.44
C ALA A 58 0.42 3.81 0.74
N ILE A 59 0.20 4.36 1.94
CA ILE A 59 0.01 3.58 3.16
C ILE A 59 -1.26 4.05 3.85
N GLU A 60 -2.12 3.09 4.19
CA GLU A 60 -3.18 3.25 5.18
C GLU A 60 -2.67 2.76 6.53
N ALA A 61 -2.79 3.58 7.58
CA ALA A 61 -2.58 3.16 8.96
C ALA A 61 -3.94 3.16 9.68
N VAL A 62 -4.33 2.00 10.20
CA VAL A 62 -5.68 1.78 10.72
C VAL A 62 -5.61 1.19 12.12
N THR A 63 -6.52 1.66 12.98
CA THR A 63 -6.79 1.08 14.29
C THR A 63 -8.28 0.76 14.36
N LEU A 64 -8.62 -0.48 14.66
CA LEU A 64 -9.98 -0.90 14.94
C LEU A 64 -10.37 -0.54 16.38
N LYS A 65 -11.66 -0.45 16.66
CA LYS A 65 -12.19 -0.16 18.01
C LYS A 65 -11.85 -1.21 19.06
N ASP A 66 -11.53 -2.43 18.64
CA ASP A 66 -11.07 -3.50 19.52
C ASP A 66 -9.55 -3.45 19.78
N GLY A 67 -8.85 -2.45 19.23
CA GLY A 67 -7.43 -2.20 19.41
C GLY A 67 -6.52 -2.85 18.37
N LEU A 68 -7.04 -3.64 17.42
CA LEU A 68 -6.22 -4.18 16.33
C LEU A 68 -5.64 -3.05 15.50
N GLN A 69 -4.32 -3.05 15.34
CA GLN A 69 -3.60 -2.11 14.50
C GLN A 69 -3.07 -2.83 13.27
N PHE A 70 -3.28 -2.21 12.11
CA PHE A 70 -2.74 -2.74 10.87
C PHE A 70 -2.41 -1.61 9.90
N ARG A 71 -1.63 -1.97 8.88
CA ARG A 71 -1.32 -1.10 7.76
C ARG A 71 -1.73 -1.77 6.45
N VAL A 72 -2.13 -0.98 5.47
CA VAL A 72 -2.29 -1.44 4.09
C VAL A 72 -1.29 -0.68 3.24
N HIS A 73 -0.38 -1.40 2.59
CA HIS A 73 0.53 -0.82 1.61
C HIS A 73 -0.05 -1.02 0.22
N HIS A 74 -0.07 0.06 -0.55
CA HIS A 74 -0.54 0.05 -1.93
C HIS A 74 0.64 0.22 -2.86
N TYR A 75 0.69 -0.61 -3.89
CA TYR A 75 1.71 -0.57 -4.92
C TYR A 75 1.07 -0.49 -6.31
N GLY A 76 1.70 0.28 -7.21
CA GLY A 76 1.32 0.38 -8.61
C GLY A 76 0.12 1.31 -8.88
N CYS A 77 -0.45 1.19 -10.08
CA CYS A 77 -1.65 1.94 -10.48
C CYS A 77 -2.91 1.15 -10.09
N ALA A 78 -3.85 1.76 -9.38
CA ALA A 78 -5.10 1.14 -8.92
C ALA A 78 -4.97 -0.34 -8.45
N HIS A 79 -4.31 -0.52 -7.31
CA HIS A 79 -4.29 -1.75 -6.50
C HIS A 79 -3.62 -3.00 -7.11
N TYR A 80 -2.57 -2.84 -7.94
CA TYR A 80 -1.87 -4.00 -8.50
C TYR A 80 -1.15 -4.87 -7.45
N GLY A 81 -0.77 -4.28 -6.33
CA GLY A 81 -0.35 -5.03 -5.14
C GLY A 81 -0.87 -4.38 -3.88
N LEU A 82 -1.45 -5.20 -2.99
CA LEU A 82 -1.81 -4.80 -1.64
C LEU A 82 -1.01 -5.63 -0.65
N THR A 83 -0.54 -5.02 0.42
CA THR A 83 0.01 -5.77 1.56
C THR A 83 -0.64 -5.31 2.84
N PHE A 84 -1.36 -6.23 3.49
CA PHE A 84 -1.90 -6.02 4.81
C PHE A 84 -0.86 -6.43 5.84
N GLU A 85 -0.48 -5.51 6.73
CA GLU A 85 0.46 -5.77 7.82
C GLU A 85 -0.25 -5.61 9.16
N PHE A 86 -0.52 -6.74 9.82
CA PHE A 86 -1.19 -6.75 11.11
C PHE A 86 -0.19 -6.81 12.25
N MET A 87 -0.34 -5.91 13.22
CA MET A 87 0.43 -5.94 14.45
C MET A 87 -0.16 -6.99 15.40
N VAL A 88 0.66 -7.95 15.85
CA VAL A 88 0.20 -9.05 16.70
C VAL A 88 1.05 -9.17 17.98
N ASP A 89 0.42 -9.63 19.06
CA ASP A 89 1.01 -9.90 20.37
C ASP A 89 1.05 -11.40 20.72
N THR A 90 0.66 -12.25 19.78
CA THR A 90 0.67 -13.71 19.89
C THR A 90 2.09 -14.29 19.86
N PRO A 91 2.27 -15.58 20.20
CA PRO A 91 3.51 -16.29 19.90
C PRO A 91 3.78 -16.43 18.39
N LYS A 92 5.06 -16.61 18.02
CA LYS A 92 5.47 -16.89 16.63
C LYS A 92 4.78 -18.14 16.09
N ALA A 93 4.29 -18.07 14.85
CA ALA A 93 3.67 -19.22 14.20
C ALA A 93 4.71 -20.34 13.96
N GLU A 94 4.30 -21.59 14.20
CA GLU A 94 5.18 -22.76 14.03
C GLU A 94 5.47 -23.08 12.56
N ASN A 95 4.55 -22.74 11.65
CA ASN A 95 4.62 -23.00 10.22
C ASN A 95 3.70 -22.03 9.45
N GLY A 96 3.81 -22.02 8.12
CA GLY A 96 3.04 -21.13 7.25
C GLY A 96 1.53 -21.38 7.30
N LEU A 97 1.07 -22.62 7.51
CA LEU A 97 -0.36 -22.92 7.66
C LEU A 97 -0.95 -22.27 8.94
N THR A 98 -0.20 -22.30 10.04
CA THR A 98 -0.60 -21.65 11.30
C THR A 98 -0.65 -20.13 11.11
N LEU A 99 0.33 -19.57 10.40
CA LEU A 99 0.38 -18.16 10.06
C LEU A 99 -0.81 -17.73 9.17
N LEU A 100 -1.17 -18.54 8.17
CA LEU A 100 -2.34 -18.29 7.31
C LEU A 100 -3.65 -18.30 8.08
N ARG A 101 -3.82 -19.25 9.01
CA ARG A 101 -5.02 -19.30 9.87
C ARG A 101 -5.11 -18.07 10.76
N GLU A 102 -3.98 -17.62 11.31
CA GLU A 102 -3.94 -16.40 12.11
C GLU A 102 -4.28 -15.16 11.26
N ALA A 103 -3.72 -15.04 10.05
CA ALA A 103 -4.07 -13.98 9.11
C ALA A 103 -5.55 -13.98 8.71
N ALA A 104 -6.16 -15.16 8.51
CA ALA A 104 -7.58 -15.28 8.24
C ALA A 104 -8.43 -14.71 9.39
N LEU A 105 -8.12 -15.04 10.64
CA LEU A 105 -8.82 -14.49 11.82
C LEU A 105 -8.66 -12.96 11.93
N LEU A 106 -7.51 -12.41 11.54
CA LEU A 106 -7.28 -10.96 11.53
C LEU A 106 -8.08 -10.27 10.43
N LEU A 107 -8.17 -10.88 9.24
CA LEU A 107 -9.04 -10.40 8.16
C LEU A 107 -10.52 -10.51 8.52
N GLU A 108 -10.96 -11.57 9.20
CA GLU A 108 -12.34 -11.69 9.69
C GLU A 108 -12.71 -10.52 10.61
N ARG A 109 -11.80 -10.13 11.52
CA ARG A 109 -11.99 -8.97 12.40
C ARG A 109 -12.12 -7.67 11.60
N LEU A 110 -11.30 -7.49 10.58
CA LEU A 110 -11.39 -6.34 9.69
C LEU A 110 -12.71 -6.33 8.92
N VAL A 111 -13.12 -7.45 8.33
CA VAL A 111 -14.41 -7.57 7.62
C VAL A 111 -15.59 -7.31 8.55
N ALA A 112 -15.51 -7.74 9.82
CA ALA A 112 -16.55 -7.41 10.79
C ALA A 112 -16.59 -5.90 11.14
N ALA A 113 -15.43 -5.22 11.11
CA ALA A 113 -15.32 -3.80 11.40
C ALA A 113 -15.72 -2.91 10.22
N ASP A 114 -15.43 -3.35 9.01
CA ASP A 114 -15.73 -2.71 7.72
C ASP A 114 -16.21 -3.77 6.70
N PRO A 115 -17.51 -4.11 6.72
CA PRO A 115 -18.08 -5.18 5.88
C PRO A 115 -18.03 -4.90 4.38
N ASP A 116 -17.96 -3.63 4.00
CA ASP A 116 -17.93 -3.20 2.60
C ASP A 116 -16.49 -3.03 2.07
N SER A 117 -15.48 -3.25 2.92
CA SER A 117 -14.07 -3.23 2.53
C SER A 117 -13.70 -4.32 1.51
N TYR A 118 -12.60 -4.07 0.80
CA TYR A 118 -11.99 -5.07 -0.08
C TYR A 118 -11.54 -6.35 0.66
N ALA A 119 -11.32 -6.27 1.98
CA ALA A 119 -10.83 -7.37 2.81
C ALA A 119 -11.72 -8.61 2.76
N GLY A 120 -13.02 -8.46 2.49
CA GLY A 120 -13.94 -9.60 2.39
C GLY A 120 -13.68 -10.52 1.21
N SER A 121 -13.20 -9.98 0.08
CA SER A 121 -12.76 -10.80 -1.05
C SER A 121 -11.42 -11.46 -0.75
N PHE A 122 -10.51 -10.72 -0.12
CA PHE A 122 -9.20 -11.23 0.23
C PHE A 122 -9.27 -12.38 1.25
N LEU A 123 -10.15 -12.28 2.24
CA LEU A 123 -10.40 -13.34 3.22
C LEU A 123 -10.76 -14.67 2.56
N LYS A 124 -11.66 -14.66 1.57
CA LYS A 124 -12.04 -15.89 0.84
C LYS A 124 -10.87 -16.55 0.15
N ASP A 125 -9.97 -15.74 -0.41
CA ASP A 125 -8.76 -16.23 -1.08
C ASP A 125 -7.78 -16.84 -0.06
N VAL A 126 -7.65 -16.24 1.12
CA VAL A 126 -6.85 -16.79 2.23
C VAL A 126 -7.46 -18.08 2.79
N GLU A 127 -8.77 -18.14 2.99
CA GLU A 127 -9.46 -19.36 3.45
C GLU A 127 -9.26 -20.52 2.46
N LYS A 128 -9.30 -20.21 1.16
CA LYS A 128 -8.96 -21.19 0.11
C LYS A 128 -7.51 -21.66 0.25
N ALA A 129 -6.55 -20.76 0.47
CA ALA A 129 -5.15 -21.14 0.71
C ALA A 129 -5.00 -22.04 1.96
N VAL A 130 -5.67 -21.71 3.07
CA VAL A 130 -5.68 -22.54 4.29
C VAL A 130 -6.15 -23.98 4.00
N SER A 131 -7.08 -24.16 3.07
CA SER A 131 -7.61 -25.48 2.70
C SER A 131 -6.62 -26.39 1.95
N GLN A 132 -5.52 -25.84 1.42
CA GLN A 132 -4.51 -26.58 0.65
C GLN A 132 -3.43 -27.28 1.54
N GLN A 133 -3.53 -27.11 2.87
CA GLN A 133 -2.87 -27.88 3.94
C GLN A 133 -1.33 -27.86 4.04
N SER A 134 -0.57 -27.32 3.08
CA SER A 134 0.90 -27.26 3.19
C SER A 134 1.48 -26.01 2.56
N HIS A 135 1.94 -25.08 3.41
CA HIS A 135 2.65 -23.86 3.02
C HIS A 135 3.71 -23.51 4.07
N GLU A 136 4.87 -23.06 3.61
CA GLU A 136 5.90 -22.42 4.42
C GLU A 136 5.78 -20.88 4.34
N PRO A 137 6.22 -20.13 5.35
CA PRO A 137 6.27 -18.67 5.26
C PRO A 137 7.14 -18.21 4.09
N GLY A 138 6.63 -17.27 3.30
CA GLY A 138 7.26 -16.77 2.08
C GLY A 138 6.91 -17.56 0.81
N ASP A 139 6.21 -18.69 0.92
CA ASP A 139 5.68 -19.39 -0.25
C ASP A 139 4.71 -18.48 -1.03
N THR A 140 4.80 -18.54 -2.35
CA THR A 140 3.81 -17.94 -3.25
C THR A 140 2.67 -18.93 -3.44
N ILE A 141 1.48 -18.57 -2.96
CA ILE A 141 0.30 -19.43 -2.98
C ILE A 141 -0.64 -18.96 -4.09
N PRO A 142 -0.81 -19.73 -5.19
CA PRO A 142 -1.69 -19.33 -6.27
C PRO A 142 -3.16 -19.38 -5.82
N VAL A 143 -3.83 -18.23 -5.93
CA VAL A 143 -5.27 -18.10 -5.71
C VAL A 143 -6.01 -18.38 -7.01
N ILE A 144 -5.61 -17.69 -8.08
CA ILE A 144 -5.99 -17.95 -9.46
C ILE A 144 -4.71 -18.28 -10.21
N ASP A 145 -4.65 -19.51 -10.72
CA ASP A 145 -3.45 -20.02 -11.39
C ASP A 145 -3.04 -19.11 -12.56
N GLY A 146 -1.77 -18.68 -12.56
CA GLY A 146 -1.22 -17.76 -13.56
C GLY A 146 -1.62 -16.29 -13.41
N TYR A 147 -2.44 -15.91 -12.41
CA TYR A 147 -3.03 -14.57 -12.34
C TYR A 147 -2.89 -13.88 -10.98
N SER A 148 -3.13 -14.58 -9.87
CA SER A 148 -3.02 -13.93 -8.55
C SER A 148 -2.46 -14.85 -7.48
N TRP A 149 -1.72 -14.25 -6.56
CA TRP A 149 -0.95 -14.96 -5.54
C TRP A 149 -1.08 -14.31 -4.18
N ILE A 150 -1.00 -15.15 -3.16
CA ILE A 150 -0.85 -14.76 -1.76
C ILE A 150 0.57 -15.08 -1.33
N ILE A 151 1.21 -14.14 -0.66
CA ILE A 151 2.46 -14.38 0.06
C ILE A 151 2.21 -14.01 1.51
N ILE A 152 2.58 -14.90 2.42
CA ILE A 152 2.47 -14.65 3.85
C ILE A 152 3.84 -14.73 4.52
N THR A 153 4.20 -13.67 5.21
CA THR A 153 5.46 -13.55 5.93
C THR A 153 5.19 -13.03 7.33
N GLU A 154 6.20 -13.18 8.18
CA GLU A 154 6.18 -12.65 9.54
C GLU A 154 7.49 -11.92 9.78
N GLU A 155 7.39 -10.69 10.26
CA GLU A 155 8.54 -9.85 10.59
C GLU A 155 8.47 -9.40 12.05
N THR A 156 9.62 -9.05 12.61
CA THR A 156 9.72 -8.41 13.91
C THR A 156 10.51 -7.13 13.73
N ASP A 157 9.92 -6.00 14.10
CA ASP A 157 10.58 -4.71 13.94
C ASP A 157 11.70 -4.50 14.98
N ALA A 158 12.44 -3.40 14.84
CA ALA A 158 13.54 -3.07 15.75
C ALA A 158 13.11 -2.84 17.21
N LYS A 159 11.81 -2.65 17.48
CA LYS A 159 11.23 -2.51 18.82
C LYS A 159 10.77 -3.85 19.39
N GLY A 160 10.94 -4.95 18.65
CA GLY A 160 10.46 -6.27 19.04
C GLY A 160 8.97 -6.50 18.76
N GLN A 161 8.32 -5.60 18.02
CA GLN A 161 6.91 -5.76 17.66
C GLN A 161 6.78 -6.72 16.48
N ARG A 162 5.91 -7.72 16.60
CA ARG A 162 5.63 -8.68 15.53
C ARG A 162 4.58 -8.14 14.57
N TRP A 163 4.80 -8.41 13.29
CA TRP A 163 3.95 -8.06 12.18
C TRP A 163 3.71 -9.28 11.29
N ILE A 164 2.44 -9.63 11.06
CA ILE A 164 2.05 -10.61 10.04
C ILE A 164 1.77 -9.83 8.76
N GLN A 165 2.48 -10.18 7.69
CA GLN A 165 2.34 -9.55 6.39
C GLN A 165 1.64 -10.49 5.43
N LEU A 166 0.60 -9.99 4.81
CA LEU A 166 -0.18 -10.72 3.84
C LEU A 166 -0.25 -9.90 2.55
N ALA A 167 0.56 -10.29 1.58
CA ALA A 167 0.61 -9.66 0.28
C ALA A 167 -0.33 -10.35 -0.71
N TYR A 168 -1.05 -9.54 -1.48
CA TYR A 168 -1.84 -9.94 -2.62
C TYR A 168 -1.26 -9.25 -3.85
N ASP A 169 -0.87 -10.05 -4.84
CA ASP A 169 -0.30 -9.58 -6.09
C ASP A 169 -1.06 -10.17 -7.27
N ILE A 170 -1.33 -9.34 -8.28
CA ILE A 170 -2.04 -9.71 -9.51
C ILE A 170 -1.07 -9.55 -10.68
N ALA A 171 -0.72 -10.67 -11.32
CA ALA A 171 0.05 -10.68 -12.56
C ALA A 171 -0.75 -10.07 -13.72
N LEU A 172 -0.13 -9.14 -14.45
CA LEU A 172 -0.64 -8.56 -15.71
C LEU A 172 0.08 -9.18 -16.92
#